data_AF-A0A357Z716-F1
#
_entry.id   AF-A0A357Z716-F1
#
_cell.length_a   1.000
_cell.length_b   1.000
_cell.length_c   1.000
_cell.angle_alpha   90.00
_cell.angle_beta   90.00
_cell.angle_gamma   90.00
#
_symmetry.space_group_name_H-M   'P 1'
#
loop_
_entity.id
_entity.type
_entity.pdbx_description
1 polymer ?
#
loop_
_entity_poly.entity_id
_entity_poly.type
_entity_poly.pdbx_seq_one_letter_code
_entity_poly.pdbx_strand_id
1 'polypeptide(L)'
;MFWRTTAQRLLVENKDLSVAPDLINIINTSNVDAAGVNAPAIHALWTLHGLGLLKNNANAIAAATKALSNNSGGVRKAAVEVLKETPTALKAYQNAKVFEDIDYRVRLAAVIAIADMKPSTEAYTILNKMLLVKDNTDDKWINLALRSARGAHIKMSKEKNAVATIIDQTINISVIKNQMKYDLNEFTVKAGSTIKINFINVDYMQHNLLILRPGSKERVGAAADKIAM
;
A
#
# COMPACT_ATOMS: atom_id res chain seq x y z
N MET A 1 17.86 18.62 25.48
CA MET A 1 16.57 18.71 24.76
C MET A 1 15.76 19.95 25.12
N PHE A 2 15.63 20.34 26.41
CA PHE A 2 14.84 21.49 26.88
C PHE A 2 14.91 22.75 25.99
N TRP A 3 16.09 23.31 25.74
CA TRP A 3 16.24 24.57 25.00
C TRP A 3 15.75 24.50 23.55
N ARG A 4 15.95 23.38 22.84
CA ARG A 4 15.52 23.25 21.44
C ARG A 4 14.01 23.12 21.31
N THR A 5 13.38 22.34 22.19
CA THR A 5 11.92 22.22 22.22
C THR A 5 11.27 23.56 22.57
N THR A 6 11.83 24.30 23.54
CA THR A 6 11.38 25.65 23.88
C THR A 6 11.55 26.62 22.73
N ALA A 7 12.71 26.62 22.04
CA ALA A 7 12.94 27.48 20.89
C ALA A 7 11.96 27.18 19.74
N GLN A 8 11.77 25.90 19.38
CA GLN A 8 10.78 25.49 18.39
C GLN A 8 9.38 26.00 18.75
N ARG A 9 8.95 25.79 20.01
CA ARG A 9 7.64 26.25 20.48
C ARG A 9 7.49 27.77 20.32
N LEU A 10 8.46 28.55 20.79
CA LEU A 10 8.43 30.01 20.70
C LEU A 10 8.39 30.51 19.24
N LEU A 11 9.19 29.92 18.34
CA LEU A 11 9.17 30.27 16.92
C LEU A 11 7.79 30.04 16.29
N VAL A 12 7.18 28.89 16.57
CA VAL A 12 5.84 28.55 16.05
C VAL A 12 4.75 29.43 16.65
N GLU A 13 4.76 29.63 17.97
CA GLU A 13 3.78 30.47 18.68
C GLU A 13 3.84 31.94 18.22
N ASN A 14 5.04 32.46 17.98
CA ASN A 14 5.24 33.82 17.47
C ASN A 14 4.96 33.96 15.97
N LYS A 15 4.74 32.85 15.24
CA LYS A 15 4.53 32.81 13.78
C LYS A 15 5.62 33.55 12.99
N ASP A 16 6.85 33.52 13.50
CA ASP A 16 7.97 34.18 12.85
C ASP A 16 8.36 33.41 11.59
N LEU A 17 8.00 33.93 10.42
CA LEU A 17 8.33 33.31 9.13
C LEU A 17 9.74 33.68 8.65
N SER A 18 10.38 34.69 9.26
CA SER A 18 11.69 35.18 8.84
C SER A 18 12.81 34.17 9.06
N VAL A 19 12.62 33.23 9.99
CA VAL A 19 13.57 32.16 10.30
C VAL A 19 13.63 31.05 9.26
N ALA A 20 12.73 31.05 8.26
CA ALA A 20 12.65 29.97 7.26
C ALA A 20 13.98 29.69 6.54
N PRO A 21 14.77 30.68 6.08
CA PRO A 21 16.06 30.43 5.43
C PRO A 21 17.06 29.71 6.34
N ASP A 22 17.12 30.10 7.62
CA ASP A 22 18.04 29.51 8.59
C ASP A 22 17.64 28.07 8.92
N LEU A 23 16.35 27.80 9.09
CA LEU A 23 15.83 26.44 9.29
C LEU A 23 16.14 25.55 8.08
N ILE A 24 15.98 26.07 6.86
CA ILE A 24 16.32 25.35 5.63
C ILE A 24 17.82 25.04 5.57
N ASN A 25 18.68 25.98 5.97
CA ASN A 25 20.13 25.76 6.03
C ASN A 25 20.50 24.66 7.03
N ILE A 26 19.84 24.64 8.20
CA ILE A 26 20.02 23.57 9.20
C ILE A 26 19.62 22.20 8.62
N ILE A 27 18.49 22.11 7.91
CA ILE A 27 18.02 20.86 7.29
C ILE A 27 19.00 20.36 6.20
N ASN A 28 19.54 21.29 5.42
CA ASN A 28 20.48 20.97 4.34
C ASN A 28 21.82 20.42 4.86
N THR A 29 22.14 20.66 6.13
CA THR A 29 23.35 20.14 6.77
C THR A 29 23.13 18.69 7.19
N SER A 30 23.89 17.76 6.59
CA SER A 30 23.73 16.31 6.82
C SER A 30 24.64 15.74 7.91
N ASN A 31 25.21 16.60 8.75
CA ASN A 31 26.07 16.17 9.86
C ASN A 31 25.24 15.47 10.94
N VAL A 32 25.79 14.39 11.47
CA VAL A 32 25.20 13.63 12.57
C VAL A 32 26.15 13.64 13.76
N ASP A 33 25.61 13.55 14.96
CA ASP A 33 26.41 13.37 16.18
C ASP A 33 26.95 11.93 16.30
N ALA A 34 27.67 11.64 17.39
CA ALA A 34 28.23 10.32 17.66
C ALA A 34 27.18 9.19 17.76
N ALA A 35 25.90 9.54 17.99
CA ALA A 35 24.79 8.59 18.02
C ALA A 35 24.09 8.46 16.64
N GLY A 36 24.60 9.11 15.59
CA GLY A 36 23.99 9.12 14.26
C GLY A 36 22.74 10.01 14.18
N VAL A 37 22.55 10.92 15.14
CA VAL A 37 21.36 11.77 15.24
C VAL A 37 21.70 13.19 14.78
N ASN A 38 20.76 13.80 14.05
CA ASN A 38 20.78 15.22 13.72
C ASN A 38 19.53 15.88 14.30
N ALA A 39 19.59 16.14 15.61
CA ALA A 39 18.49 16.78 16.34
C ALA A 39 18.16 18.20 15.79
N PRO A 40 19.13 19.06 15.42
CA PRO A 40 18.84 20.35 14.80
C PRO A 40 17.93 20.24 13.57
N ALA A 41 18.24 19.34 12.63
CA ALA A 41 17.44 19.16 11.42
C ALA A 41 16.03 18.61 11.73
N ILE A 42 15.90 17.69 12.69
CA ILE A 42 14.59 17.17 13.13
C ILE A 42 13.71 18.33 13.64
N HIS A 43 14.23 19.15 14.54
CA HIS A 43 13.49 20.29 15.07
C HIS A 43 13.19 21.32 13.98
N ALA A 44 14.13 21.59 13.07
CA ALA A 44 13.89 22.52 11.96
C ALA A 44 12.75 22.08 11.03
N LEU A 45 12.66 20.78 10.71
CA LEU A 45 11.54 20.22 9.93
C LEU A 45 10.20 20.44 10.63
N TRP A 46 10.13 20.14 11.93
CA TRP A 46 8.90 20.32 12.71
C TRP A 46 8.54 21.80 12.92
N THR A 47 9.52 22.69 13.02
CA THR A 47 9.27 24.14 13.06
C THR A 47 8.71 24.64 11.73
N LEU A 48 9.29 24.26 10.58
CA LEU A 48 8.74 24.61 9.27
C LEU A 48 7.31 24.08 9.08
N HIS A 49 7.05 22.86 9.56
CA HIS A 49 5.71 22.28 9.58
C HIS A 49 4.75 23.09 10.46
N GLY A 50 5.14 23.40 11.70
CA GLY A 50 4.34 24.17 12.65
C GLY A 50 4.02 25.60 12.18
N LEU A 51 4.94 26.22 11.45
CA LEU A 51 4.73 27.52 10.79
C LEU A 51 3.84 27.44 9.53
N GLY A 52 3.44 26.24 9.11
CA GLY A 52 2.63 26.02 7.91
C GLY A 52 3.39 26.22 6.60
N LEU A 53 4.71 26.36 6.64
CA LEU A 53 5.54 26.65 5.47
C LEU A 53 5.56 25.48 4.48
N LEU A 54 5.39 24.24 4.94
CA LEU A 54 5.35 23.06 4.06
C LEU A 54 4.08 22.95 3.19
N LYS A 55 3.09 23.83 3.38
CA LYS A 55 1.88 23.85 2.52
C LYS A 55 2.15 24.56 1.19
N ASN A 56 2.81 25.72 1.25
CA ASN A 56 2.89 26.64 0.11
C ASN A 56 4.31 27.22 -0.14
N ASN A 57 5.33 26.87 0.66
CA ASN A 57 6.70 27.37 0.46
C ASN A 57 7.55 26.32 -0.27
N ALA A 58 7.85 26.57 -1.55
CA ALA A 58 8.59 25.65 -2.39
C ALA A 58 9.99 25.31 -1.85
N ASN A 59 10.69 26.28 -1.24
CA ASN A 59 12.03 26.05 -0.68
C ASN A 59 11.96 25.15 0.57
N ALA A 60 10.95 25.35 1.42
CA ALA A 60 10.72 24.49 2.59
C ALA A 60 10.37 23.06 2.18
N ILE A 61 9.48 22.90 1.17
CA ILE A 61 9.10 21.58 0.63
C ILE A 61 10.32 20.89 0.00
N ALA A 62 11.15 21.61 -0.76
CA ALA A 62 12.37 21.08 -1.35
C ALA A 62 13.38 20.61 -0.30
N ALA A 63 13.57 21.40 0.77
CA ALA A 63 14.44 21.05 1.88
C ALA A 63 13.95 19.79 2.61
N ALA A 64 12.66 19.73 2.93
CA ALA A 64 12.05 18.54 3.55
C ALA A 64 12.12 17.31 2.63
N THR A 65 11.91 17.48 1.33
CA THR A 65 12.02 16.39 0.34
C THR A 65 13.44 15.84 0.28
N LYS A 66 14.45 16.72 0.27
CA LYS A 66 15.86 16.31 0.31
C LYS A 66 16.20 15.58 1.62
N ALA A 67 15.57 15.96 2.73
CA ALA A 67 15.78 15.35 4.04
C ALA A 67 15.33 13.87 4.12
N LEU A 68 14.50 13.40 3.19
CA LEU A 68 14.15 11.97 3.06
C LEU A 68 15.36 11.07 2.80
N SER A 69 16.48 11.62 2.33
CA SER A 69 17.74 10.89 2.08
C SER A 69 18.86 11.27 3.05
N ASN A 70 18.53 11.85 4.21
CA ASN A 70 19.51 12.26 5.22
C ASN A 70 20.20 11.07 5.89
N ASN A 71 21.45 11.25 6.34
CA ASN A 71 22.21 10.23 7.08
C ASN A 71 21.52 9.78 8.38
N SER A 72 20.86 10.71 9.09
CA SER A 72 20.10 10.41 10.31
C SER A 72 18.74 9.80 9.99
N GLY A 73 18.49 8.58 10.46
CA GLY A 73 17.17 7.93 10.35
C GLY A 73 16.05 8.73 11.01
N GLY A 74 16.36 9.46 12.10
CA GLY A 74 15.39 10.35 12.74
C GLY A 74 14.98 11.54 11.87
N VAL A 75 15.90 12.06 11.05
CA VAL A 75 15.59 13.14 10.09
C VAL A 75 14.75 12.60 8.94
N ARG A 76 15.10 11.42 8.39
CA ARG A 76 14.29 10.78 7.33
C ARG A 76 12.86 10.51 7.81
N LYS A 77 12.72 9.99 9.04
CA LYS A 77 11.42 9.77 9.68
C LYS A 77 10.64 11.09 9.80
N ALA A 78 11.25 12.13 10.36
CA ALA A 78 10.59 13.43 10.51
C ALA A 78 10.17 14.02 9.15
N ALA A 79 11.01 13.88 8.12
CA ALA A 79 10.70 14.32 6.76
C ALA A 79 9.46 13.61 6.19
N VAL A 80 9.33 12.29 6.40
CA VAL A 80 8.12 11.54 6.04
C VAL A 80 6.89 12.07 6.80
N GLU A 81 7.00 12.33 8.09
CA GLU A 81 5.85 12.77 8.90
C GLU A 81 5.38 14.18 8.49
N VAL A 82 6.29 15.11 8.24
CA VAL A 82 5.93 16.49 7.90
C VAL A 82 5.48 16.67 6.45
N LEU A 83 5.86 15.76 5.55
CA LEU A 83 5.48 15.83 4.13
C LEU A 83 4.14 15.13 3.82
N LYS A 84 3.54 14.38 4.76
CA LYS A 84 2.40 13.48 4.46
C LYS A 84 1.18 14.15 3.84
N GLU A 85 0.97 15.43 4.11
CA GLU A 85 -0.15 16.22 3.56
C GLU A 85 0.17 16.84 2.18
N THR A 86 1.42 16.78 1.73
CA THR A 86 1.81 17.35 0.44
C THR A 86 1.32 16.47 -0.72
N PRO A 87 0.81 17.04 -1.83
CA PRO A 87 0.34 16.26 -2.98
C PRO A 87 1.42 15.38 -3.63
N THR A 88 2.69 15.75 -3.46
CA THR A 88 3.85 15.05 -4.03
C THR A 88 4.47 14.02 -3.08
N ALA A 89 3.92 13.85 -1.87
CA ALA A 89 4.48 13.01 -0.81
C ALA A 89 4.77 11.57 -1.27
N LEU A 90 3.78 10.89 -1.86
CA LEU A 90 3.92 9.49 -2.25
C LEU A 90 5.06 9.28 -3.26
N LYS A 91 5.15 10.17 -4.25
CA LYS A 91 6.23 10.15 -5.26
C LYS A 91 7.58 10.44 -4.62
N ALA A 92 7.65 11.39 -3.69
CA ALA A 92 8.87 11.70 -2.96
C ALA A 92 9.35 10.49 -2.12
N TYR A 93 8.42 9.80 -1.46
CA TYR A 93 8.71 8.60 -0.67
C TYR A 93 9.27 7.46 -1.52
N GLN A 94 8.67 7.21 -2.70
CA GLN A 94 9.18 6.20 -3.64
C GLN A 94 10.58 6.56 -4.14
N ASN A 95 10.82 7.81 -4.53
CA ASN A 95 12.11 8.25 -5.04
C ASN A 95 13.22 8.12 -3.99
N ALA A 96 12.90 8.44 -2.72
CA ALA A 96 13.83 8.30 -1.60
C ALA A 96 13.91 6.88 -1.02
N LYS A 97 13.11 5.93 -1.53
CA LYS A 97 13.06 4.52 -1.09
C LYS A 97 12.79 4.35 0.41
N VAL A 98 11.93 5.20 0.99
CA VAL A 98 11.63 5.17 2.44
C VAL A 98 10.87 3.91 2.86
N PHE A 99 10.22 3.20 1.93
CA PHE A 99 9.55 1.93 2.17
C PHE A 99 10.54 0.76 2.32
N GLU A 100 11.76 0.95 1.83
CA GLU A 100 12.88 0.01 1.91
C GLU A 100 13.99 0.54 2.85
N ASP A 101 13.69 1.55 3.67
CA ASP A 101 14.67 2.19 4.55
C ASP A 101 15.29 1.19 5.53
N ILE A 102 16.58 1.34 5.81
CA ILE A 102 17.29 0.51 6.80
C ILE A 102 16.72 0.68 8.22
N ASP A 103 16.19 1.86 8.55
CA ASP A 103 15.56 2.15 9.83
C ASP A 103 14.07 1.79 9.78
N TYR A 104 13.70 0.82 10.62
CA TYR A 104 12.35 0.26 10.71
C TYR A 104 11.33 1.34 11.10
N ARG A 105 11.76 2.36 11.86
CA ARG A 105 10.91 3.48 12.27
C ARG A 105 10.56 4.39 11.10
N VAL A 106 11.45 4.51 10.11
CA VAL A 106 11.18 5.26 8.86
C VAL A 106 10.16 4.49 8.03
N ARG A 107 10.34 3.16 7.87
CA ARG A 107 9.37 2.31 7.17
C ARG A 107 7.99 2.39 7.81
N LEU A 108 7.91 2.29 9.14
CA LEU A 108 6.66 2.42 9.89
C LEU A 108 6.01 3.79 9.68
N ALA A 109 6.78 4.89 9.79
CA ALA A 109 6.26 6.24 9.56
C ALA A 109 5.72 6.40 8.12
N ALA A 110 6.37 5.81 7.13
CA ALA A 110 5.91 5.84 5.74
C ALA A 110 4.59 5.07 5.55
N VAL A 111 4.42 3.93 6.22
CA VAL A 111 3.17 3.16 6.20
C VAL A 111 2.03 3.93 6.86
N ILE A 112 2.29 4.57 8.00
CA ILE A 112 1.30 5.42 8.70
C ILE A 112 0.94 6.62 7.82
N ALA A 113 1.93 7.28 7.21
CA ALA A 113 1.70 8.40 6.31
C ALA A 113 0.83 7.99 5.11
N ILE A 114 1.06 6.80 4.52
CA ILE A 114 0.19 6.27 3.47
C ILE A 114 -1.24 6.03 3.99
N ALA A 115 -1.40 5.46 5.19
CA ALA A 115 -2.71 5.15 5.75
C ALA A 115 -3.62 6.39 5.90
N ASP A 116 -3.02 7.56 6.15
CA ASP A 116 -3.71 8.84 6.25
C ASP A 116 -4.05 9.46 4.87
N MET A 117 -3.48 8.94 3.77
CA MET A 117 -3.73 9.46 2.42
C MET A 117 -5.08 8.99 1.87
N LYS A 118 -5.58 9.71 0.86
CA LYS A 118 -6.75 9.26 0.10
C LYS A 118 -6.49 7.87 -0.51
N PRO A 119 -7.49 6.95 -0.50
CA PRO A 119 -7.36 5.64 -1.13
C PRO A 119 -6.87 5.74 -2.57
N SER A 120 -5.83 4.98 -2.91
CA SER A 120 -5.20 4.99 -4.23
C SER A 120 -4.65 3.60 -4.56
N THR A 121 -4.69 3.21 -5.84
CA THR A 121 -4.14 1.92 -6.26
C THR A 121 -2.62 1.86 -6.09
N GLU A 122 -1.94 3.00 -6.28
CA GLU A 122 -0.48 3.08 -6.12
C GLU A 122 -0.05 2.77 -4.69
N ALA A 123 -0.70 3.40 -3.70
CA ALA A 123 -0.48 3.11 -2.28
C ALA A 123 -0.76 1.62 -1.97
N TYR A 124 -1.85 1.06 -2.50
CA TYR A 124 -2.17 -0.36 -2.31
C TYR A 124 -1.07 -1.28 -2.85
N THR A 125 -0.52 -0.99 -4.04
CA THR A 125 0.58 -1.76 -4.63
C THR A 125 1.85 -1.69 -3.78
N ILE A 126 2.21 -0.50 -3.29
CA ILE A 126 3.36 -0.31 -2.39
C ILE A 126 3.19 -1.14 -1.11
N LEU A 127 2.03 -1.04 -0.46
CA LEU A 127 1.74 -1.77 0.77
C LEU A 127 1.80 -3.29 0.58
N ASN A 128 1.31 -3.81 -0.56
CA ASN A 128 1.43 -5.23 -0.88
C ASN A 128 2.89 -5.65 -1.11
N LYS A 129 3.69 -4.82 -1.81
CA LYS A 129 5.12 -5.08 -1.98
C LYS A 129 5.83 -5.16 -0.62
N MET A 130 5.52 -4.24 0.30
CA MET A 130 6.10 -4.25 1.65
C MET A 130 5.73 -5.50 2.45
N LEU A 131 4.51 -6.03 2.28
CA LEU A 131 4.04 -7.26 2.93
C LEU A 131 4.74 -8.54 2.42
N LEU A 132 5.42 -8.49 1.27
CA LEU A 132 6.22 -9.62 0.76
C LEU A 132 7.60 -9.70 1.42
N VAL A 133 8.03 -8.64 2.13
CA VAL A 133 9.34 -8.57 2.78
C VAL A 133 9.23 -9.15 4.19
N LYS A 134 9.98 -10.23 4.45
CA LYS A 134 9.94 -10.96 5.72
C LYS A 134 10.24 -10.08 6.93
N ASP A 135 11.23 -9.19 6.83
CA ASP A 135 11.60 -8.26 7.91
C ASP A 135 10.44 -7.35 8.35
N ASN A 136 9.56 -6.98 7.41
CA ASN A 136 8.39 -6.17 7.70
C ASN A 136 7.26 -7.00 8.33
N THR A 137 7.13 -8.28 7.96
CA THR A 137 6.10 -9.16 8.51
C THR A 137 6.47 -9.72 9.87
N ASP A 138 7.76 -9.88 10.15
CA ASP A 138 8.28 -10.33 11.44
C ASP A 138 8.24 -9.21 12.48
N ASP A 139 8.39 -7.94 12.07
CA ASP A 139 8.16 -6.79 12.94
C ASP A 139 6.67 -6.61 13.24
N LYS A 140 6.31 -6.74 14.53
CA LYS A 140 4.92 -6.66 15.00
C LYS A 140 4.23 -5.35 14.60
N TRP A 141 4.92 -4.22 14.69
CA TRP A 141 4.33 -2.90 14.50
C TRP A 141 4.17 -2.56 13.03
N ILE A 142 5.19 -2.85 12.22
CA ILE A 142 5.13 -2.68 10.76
C ILE A 142 4.05 -3.59 10.17
N ASN A 143 4.01 -4.87 10.56
CA ASN A 143 3.02 -5.81 10.04
C ASN A 143 1.58 -5.36 10.35
N LEU A 144 1.31 -4.93 11.58
CA LEU A 144 0.00 -4.41 11.97
C LEU A 144 -0.36 -3.14 11.17
N ALA A 145 0.58 -2.19 11.09
CA ALA A 145 0.37 -0.96 10.33
C ALA A 145 0.10 -1.25 8.84
N LEU A 146 0.86 -2.16 8.23
CA LEU A 146 0.69 -2.56 6.83
C LEU A 146 -0.69 -3.18 6.57
N ARG A 147 -1.15 -4.08 7.45
CA ARG A 147 -2.46 -4.71 7.31
C ARG A 147 -3.60 -3.69 7.43
N SER A 148 -3.50 -2.78 8.40
CA SER A 148 -4.47 -1.70 8.61
C SER A 148 -4.50 -0.73 7.44
N ALA A 149 -3.33 -0.22 7.03
CA ALA A 149 -3.19 0.67 5.88
C ALA A 149 -3.72 0.01 4.60
N ARG A 150 -3.36 -1.25 4.33
CA ARG A 150 -3.83 -1.97 3.13
C ARG A 150 -5.36 -2.03 3.08
N GLY A 151 -6.01 -2.25 4.22
CA GLY A 151 -7.47 -2.23 4.33
C GLY A 151 -8.10 -0.90 3.91
N ALA A 152 -7.47 0.23 4.24
CA ALA A 152 -7.95 1.56 3.83
C ALA A 152 -7.86 1.77 2.30
N HIS A 153 -6.88 1.18 1.63
CA HIS A 153 -6.64 1.37 0.19
C HIS A 153 -7.25 0.27 -0.72
N ILE A 154 -7.86 -0.78 -0.15
CA ILE A 154 -8.32 -1.96 -0.92
C ILE A 154 -9.43 -1.66 -1.94
N LYS A 155 -10.34 -0.73 -1.64
CA LYS A 155 -11.50 -0.43 -2.51
C LYS A 155 -11.06 0.03 -3.90
N MET A 156 -10.03 0.87 -3.97
CA MET A 156 -9.49 1.41 -5.22
C MET A 156 -8.73 0.36 -6.06
N SER A 157 -8.22 -0.71 -5.43
CA SER A 157 -7.66 -1.86 -6.16
C SER A 157 -8.74 -2.72 -6.80
N LYS A 158 -9.92 -2.86 -6.17
CA LYS A 158 -11.05 -3.59 -6.75
C LYS A 158 -11.61 -2.85 -7.97
N GLU A 159 -11.60 -1.52 -7.95
CA GLU A 159 -12.02 -0.68 -9.08
C GLU A 159 -11.01 -0.71 -10.25
N LYS A 160 -9.69 -0.73 -10.00
CA LYS A 160 -8.70 -0.96 -11.08
C LYS A 160 -8.61 -2.41 -11.57
N ASN A 161 -8.88 -3.41 -10.72
CA ASN A 161 -9.08 -4.79 -11.17
C ASN A 161 -10.47 -5.00 -11.79
N ALA A 162 -11.33 -3.97 -11.77
CA ALA A 162 -12.49 -3.82 -12.64
C ALA A 162 -12.15 -3.02 -13.91
N VAL A 163 -10.86 -2.87 -14.27
CA VAL A 163 -10.49 -2.91 -15.69
C VAL A 163 -10.88 -4.30 -16.14
N ALA A 164 -12.01 -4.36 -16.84
CA ALA A 164 -12.69 -5.56 -17.28
C ALA A 164 -11.68 -6.66 -17.61
N THR A 165 -11.73 -7.77 -16.86
CA THR A 165 -11.53 -9.05 -17.54
C THR A 165 -12.50 -8.99 -18.70
N ILE A 166 -11.99 -8.77 -19.92
CA ILE A 166 -12.82 -8.81 -21.11
C ILE A 166 -13.27 -10.26 -21.14
N ILE A 167 -14.49 -10.49 -20.67
CA ILE A 167 -15.11 -11.80 -20.75
C ILE A 167 -15.44 -11.92 -22.23
N ASP A 168 -14.53 -12.56 -22.97
CA ASP A 168 -14.67 -12.78 -24.40
C ASP A 168 -15.93 -13.60 -24.68
N GLN A 169 -16.32 -14.47 -23.73
CA GLN A 169 -17.50 -15.32 -23.84
C GLN A 169 -18.05 -15.68 -22.46
N THR A 170 -19.37 -15.59 -22.30
CA THR A 170 -20.08 -16.13 -21.13
C THR A 170 -20.83 -17.40 -21.54
N ILE A 171 -20.60 -18.50 -20.83
CA ILE A 171 -21.29 -19.78 -21.02
C ILE A 171 -22.24 -19.97 -19.84
N ASN A 172 -23.53 -20.07 -20.12
CA ASN A 172 -24.53 -20.44 -19.11
C ASN A 172 -24.74 -21.95 -19.17
N ILE A 173 -24.64 -22.62 -18.03
CA ILE A 173 -24.85 -24.07 -17.91
C ILE A 173 -25.88 -24.28 -16.82
N SER A 174 -26.99 -24.90 -17.18
CA SER A 174 -28.07 -25.24 -16.25
C SER A 174 -28.17 -26.75 -16.11
N VAL A 175 -28.63 -27.22 -14.95
CA VAL A 175 -29.02 -28.63 -14.81
C VAL A 175 -30.43 -28.84 -15.36
N ILE A 176 -30.69 -30.02 -15.93
CA ILE A 176 -32.04 -30.39 -16.34
C ILE A 176 -32.75 -30.99 -15.14
N LYS A 177 -33.90 -30.40 -14.76
CA LYS A 177 -34.66 -30.82 -13.57
C LYS A 177 -35.00 -32.31 -13.61
N ASN A 178 -34.77 -33.00 -12.49
CA ASN A 178 -34.95 -34.43 -12.29
C ASN A 178 -34.01 -35.31 -13.16
N GLN A 179 -32.91 -34.76 -13.68
CA GLN A 179 -31.94 -35.50 -14.48
C GLN A 179 -30.50 -35.12 -14.08
N MET A 180 -29.60 -36.11 -13.99
CA MET A 180 -28.16 -35.89 -13.77
C MET A 180 -27.46 -35.45 -15.07
N LYS A 181 -27.97 -34.40 -15.71
CA LYS A 181 -27.51 -33.88 -17.00
C LYS A 181 -27.51 -32.35 -17.00
N TYR A 182 -26.59 -31.79 -17.76
CA TYR A 182 -26.59 -30.37 -18.09
C TYR A 182 -27.39 -30.12 -19.38
N ASP A 183 -27.89 -28.90 -19.53
CA ASP A 183 -28.56 -28.41 -20.75
C ASP A 183 -27.62 -28.31 -21.95
N LEU A 184 -26.36 -27.98 -21.71
CA LEU A 184 -25.29 -27.91 -22.69
C LEU A 184 -24.43 -29.19 -22.69
N ASN A 185 -24.39 -29.88 -23.83
CA ASN A 185 -23.54 -31.07 -24.01
C ASN A 185 -22.15 -30.73 -24.54
N GLU A 186 -22.03 -29.65 -25.32
CA GLU A 186 -20.77 -29.19 -25.89
C GLU A 186 -20.78 -27.67 -26.06
N PHE A 187 -19.62 -27.05 -25.91
CA PHE A 187 -19.38 -25.67 -26.29
C PHE A 187 -17.93 -25.50 -26.72
N THR A 188 -17.71 -24.58 -27.66
CA THR A 188 -16.39 -24.25 -28.19
C THR A 188 -15.98 -22.88 -27.71
N VAL A 189 -14.70 -22.74 -27.39
CA VAL A 189 -14.09 -21.49 -26.93
C VAL A 189 -12.83 -21.22 -27.72
N LYS A 190 -12.51 -19.94 -27.93
CA LYS A 190 -11.30 -19.53 -28.65
C LYS A 190 -10.08 -19.72 -27.76
N ALA A 191 -9.01 -20.32 -28.28
CA ALA A 191 -7.77 -20.46 -27.54
C ALA A 191 -7.23 -19.08 -27.12
N GLY A 192 -6.88 -18.95 -25.83
CA GLY A 192 -6.39 -17.69 -25.25
C GLY A 192 -7.48 -16.71 -24.78
N SER A 193 -8.76 -17.06 -24.90
CA SER A 193 -9.86 -16.19 -24.44
C SER A 193 -10.21 -16.43 -22.97
N THR A 194 -10.67 -15.38 -22.26
CA THR A 194 -11.15 -15.51 -20.88
C THR A 194 -12.66 -15.77 -20.86
N ILE A 195 -13.05 -16.89 -20.27
CA ILE A 195 -14.45 -17.37 -20.28
C ILE A 195 -15.04 -17.23 -18.88
N LYS A 196 -16.28 -16.76 -18.80
CA LYS A 196 -17.09 -16.82 -17.58
C LYS A 196 -18.10 -17.96 -17.70
N ILE A 197 -18.06 -18.91 -16.77
CA ILE A 197 -19.09 -19.95 -16.67
C ILE A 197 -20.07 -19.55 -15.58
N ASN A 198 -21.35 -19.47 -15.95
CA ASN A 198 -22.45 -19.22 -15.04
C ASN A 198 -23.24 -20.52 -14.87
N PHE A 199 -23.06 -21.17 -13.72
CA PHE A 199 -23.71 -22.44 -13.40
C PHE A 199 -25.01 -22.22 -12.62
N ILE A 200 -26.12 -22.73 -13.13
CA ILE A 200 -27.46 -22.54 -12.56
C ILE A 200 -28.03 -23.91 -12.17
N ASN A 201 -28.07 -24.19 -10.87
CA ASN A 201 -28.73 -25.38 -10.34
C ASN A 201 -30.22 -25.10 -10.09
N VAL A 202 -31.09 -25.53 -11.01
CA VAL A 202 -32.56 -25.40 -10.91
C VAL A 202 -33.24 -26.64 -10.31
N ASP A 203 -32.47 -27.65 -9.90
CA ASP A 203 -32.97 -28.88 -9.31
C ASP A 203 -33.04 -28.80 -7.78
N TYR A 204 -33.85 -29.67 -7.17
CA TYR A 204 -33.99 -29.79 -5.72
C TYR A 204 -32.73 -30.38 -5.07
N MET A 205 -32.03 -31.26 -5.78
CA MET A 205 -30.77 -31.83 -5.32
C MET A 205 -29.58 -30.97 -5.73
N GLN A 206 -28.55 -30.96 -4.90
CA GLN A 206 -27.33 -30.20 -5.17
C GLN A 206 -26.51 -30.87 -6.28
N HIS A 207 -26.16 -30.10 -7.30
CA HIS A 207 -25.29 -30.52 -8.38
C HIS A 207 -23.95 -29.80 -8.30
N ASN A 208 -22.88 -30.54 -8.61
CA ASN A 208 -21.54 -29.99 -8.79
C ASN A 208 -21.24 -29.84 -10.28
N LEU A 209 -20.31 -28.95 -10.64
CA LEU A 209 -19.72 -28.84 -11.97
C LEU A 209 -18.22 -29.10 -11.86
N LEU A 210 -17.70 -30.08 -12.61
CA LEU A 210 -16.28 -30.41 -12.63
C LEU A 210 -15.68 -30.12 -14.01
N ILE A 211 -14.57 -29.38 -14.03
CA ILE A 211 -13.80 -29.10 -15.24
C ILE A 211 -12.54 -29.95 -15.19
N LEU A 212 -12.46 -30.94 -16.09
CA LEU A 212 -11.43 -31.99 -16.05
C LEU A 212 -10.56 -31.96 -17.29
N ARG A 213 -9.32 -32.44 -17.15
CA ARG A 213 -8.44 -32.70 -18.30
C ARG A 213 -9.00 -33.89 -19.09
N PRO A 214 -8.98 -33.87 -20.44
CA PRO A 214 -9.39 -35.02 -21.24
C PRO A 214 -8.70 -36.32 -20.79
N GLY A 215 -9.45 -37.42 -20.72
CA GLY A 215 -8.97 -38.74 -20.28
C GLY A 215 -8.81 -38.92 -18.77
N SER A 216 -9.21 -37.96 -17.94
CA SER A 216 -9.11 -38.06 -16.47
C SER A 216 -10.41 -38.47 -15.76
N LYS A 217 -11.48 -38.73 -16.51
CA LYS A 217 -12.84 -38.96 -15.98
C LYS A 217 -12.90 -40.15 -15.03
N GLU A 218 -12.38 -41.30 -15.43
CA GLU A 218 -12.47 -42.56 -14.68
C GLU A 218 -11.72 -42.44 -13.33
N ARG A 219 -10.54 -41.81 -13.35
CA ARG A 219 -9.74 -41.58 -12.15
C ARG A 219 -10.44 -40.65 -11.16
N VAL A 220 -11.06 -39.58 -11.65
CA VAL A 220 -11.78 -38.61 -10.81
C VAL A 220 -13.09 -39.22 -10.29
N GLY A 221 -13.81 -39.99 -11.10
CA GLY A 221 -15.00 -40.73 -10.68
C GLY A 221 -14.69 -41.68 -9.53
N ALA A 222 -13.67 -42.53 -9.69
CA ALA A 222 -13.25 -43.46 -8.64
C ALA A 222 -12.81 -42.76 -7.33
N ALA A 223 -12.27 -41.54 -7.42
CA ALA A 223 -11.95 -40.75 -6.23
C ALA A 223 -13.20 -40.14 -5.57
N ALA A 224 -14.18 -39.72 -6.36
CA ALA A 224 -15.46 -39.20 -5.86
C ALA A 224 -16.25 -40.31 -5.15
N ASP A 225 -16.30 -41.52 -5.72
CA ASP A 225 -17.00 -42.66 -5.11
C ASP A 225 -16.44 -43.01 -3.73
N LYS A 226 -15.11 -42.89 -3.55
CA LYS A 226 -14.46 -43.11 -2.25
C LYS A 226 -14.79 -42.06 -1.19
N ILE A 227 -15.19 -40.85 -1.59
CA ILE A 227 -15.58 -39.77 -0.68
C ILE A 227 -17.05 -39.91 -0.28
N ALA A 228 -17.85 -40.58 -1.13
CA ALA A 228 -19.28 -40.80 -0.90
C ALA A 228 -19.60 -42.06 -0.07
N MET A 229 -18.60 -42.91 0.21
CA MET A 229 -18.71 -44.10 1.08
C MET A 229 -18.30 -43.83 2.51
#